data_AF-A0A5C5RS41-F1
#
_entry.id   AF-A0A5C5RS41-F1
#
_cell.length_a   1.000
_cell.length_b   1.000
_cell.length_c   1.000
_cell.angle_alpha   90.00
_cell.angle_beta   90.00
_cell.angle_gamma   90.00
#
_symmetry.space_group_name_H-M   'P 1'
#
loop_
_entity.id
_entity.type
_entity.pdbx_description
1 polymer ?
#
loop_
_entity_poly.entity_id
_entity_poly.type
_entity_poly.pdbx_seq_one_letter_code
_entity_poly.pdbx_strand_id
1 'polypeptide(L)'
;MKPIQHGTNAGFQQHRRRGVPACDECRAARAAYDTRRRRANGQPAREAGKYTSVPTTALADLYLNASVEAQQRAEQVIREDVLKLAVDRYDKEVA
;
A
#
# COMPACT_ATOMS: atom_id res chain seq x y z
N MET A 1 -11.56 26.76 -20.83
CA MET A 1 -11.31 25.48 -20.11
C MET A 1 -12.63 24.79 -19.88
N LYS A 2 -12.80 23.50 -20.25
CA LYS A 2 -14.11 22.82 -20.12
C LYS A 2 -14.48 22.59 -18.64
N PRO A 3 -15.76 22.54 -18.27
CA PRO A 3 -16.16 22.11 -16.92
C PRO A 3 -15.68 20.68 -16.61
N ILE A 4 -15.34 20.41 -15.35
CA ILE A 4 -14.97 19.05 -14.92
C ILE A 4 -16.23 18.18 -14.90
N GLN A 5 -16.16 17.03 -15.58
CA GLN A 5 -17.25 16.05 -15.59
C GLN A 5 -17.11 15.11 -14.39
N HIS A 6 -17.68 15.50 -13.25
CA HIS A 6 -17.62 14.72 -12.01
C HIS A 6 -18.25 13.33 -12.14
N GLY A 7 -17.89 12.42 -11.23
CA GLY A 7 -18.37 11.03 -11.25
C GLY A 7 -17.83 10.16 -12.39
N THR A 8 -16.81 10.62 -13.12
CA THR A 8 -16.20 9.87 -14.23
C THR A 8 -14.68 9.77 -14.10
N ASN A 9 -14.09 8.74 -14.71
CA ASN A 9 -12.62 8.66 -14.84
C ASN A 9 -12.07 9.88 -15.61
N ALA A 10 -12.80 10.37 -16.62
CA ALA A 10 -12.41 11.58 -17.35
C ALA A 10 -12.37 12.81 -16.43
N GLY A 11 -13.35 12.96 -15.52
CA GLY A 11 -13.35 13.98 -14.47
C GLY A 11 -12.15 13.89 -13.55
N PHE A 12 -11.82 12.68 -13.09
CA PHE A 12 -10.61 12.45 -12.29
C PHE A 12 -9.34 12.88 -13.03
N GLN A 13 -9.21 12.55 -14.32
CA GLN A 13 -8.06 12.98 -15.12
C GLN A 13 -8.00 14.50 -15.29
N GLN A 14 -9.15 15.16 -15.39
CA GLN A 14 -9.22 16.62 -15.43
C GLN A 14 -8.75 17.25 -14.11
N HIS A 15 -9.19 16.75 -12.96
CA HIS A 15 -8.67 17.18 -11.64
C HIS A 15 -7.15 17.07 -11.59
N ARG A 16 -6.61 15.90 -11.94
CA ARG A 16 -5.17 15.64 -11.94
C ARG A 16 -4.38 16.60 -12.85
N ARG A 17 -4.84 16.83 -14.07
CA ARG A 17 -4.19 17.74 -15.03
C ARG A 17 -4.19 19.19 -14.57
N ARG A 18 -5.16 19.56 -13.74
CA ARG A 18 -5.35 20.91 -13.20
C ARG A 18 -4.67 21.11 -11.85
N GLY A 19 -4.08 20.06 -11.28
CA GLY A 19 -3.45 20.11 -9.96
C GLY A 19 -4.44 20.34 -8.81
N VAL A 20 -5.74 20.11 -9.02
CA VAL A 20 -6.76 20.25 -7.95
C VAL A 20 -7.09 18.89 -7.35
N PRO A 21 -7.43 18.83 -6.04
CA PRO A 21 -7.87 17.59 -5.40
C PRO A 21 -9.12 17.03 -6.07
N ALA A 22 -9.09 15.74 -6.40
CA ALA A 22 -10.26 15.05 -6.97
C ALA A 22 -11.33 14.81 -5.89
N CYS A 23 -12.57 15.16 -6.18
CA CYS A 23 -13.70 14.85 -5.32
C CYS A 23 -13.94 13.33 -5.19
N ASP A 24 -14.74 12.95 -4.19
CA ASP A 24 -15.02 11.55 -3.83
C ASP A 24 -15.63 10.76 -4.98
N GLU A 25 -16.58 11.35 -5.70
CA GLU A 25 -17.21 10.73 -6.87
C GLU A 25 -16.19 10.41 -7.97
N CYS A 26 -15.26 11.33 -8.24
CA CYS A 26 -14.20 11.12 -9.21
C CYS A 26 -13.20 10.05 -8.76
N ARG A 27 -12.89 9.98 -7.45
CA ARG A 27 -12.04 8.93 -6.87
C ARG A 27 -12.71 7.56 -7.00
N ALA A 28 -14.00 7.47 -6.68
CA ALA A 28 -14.78 6.24 -6.82
C ALA A 28 -14.87 5.78 -8.29
N ALA A 29 -15.16 6.70 -9.21
CA ALA A 29 -15.22 6.41 -10.64
C ALA A 29 -13.87 5.90 -11.19
N ARG A 30 -12.76 6.48 -10.71
CA ARG A 30 -11.41 6.02 -11.05
C ARG A 30 -11.15 4.60 -10.53
N ALA A 31 -11.53 4.30 -9.29
CA ALA A 31 -11.39 2.97 -8.70
C ALA A 31 -12.21 1.91 -9.46
N ALA A 32 -13.44 2.25 -9.88
CA ALA A 32 -14.28 1.39 -10.70
C ALA A 32 -13.66 1.14 -12.08
N TYR A 33 -13.14 2.18 -12.74
CA TYR A 33 -12.43 2.06 -14.01
C TYR A 33 -11.20 1.15 -13.89
N ASP A 34 -10.37 1.33 -12.85
CA ASP A 34 -9.18 0.52 -12.64
C ASP A 34 -9.52 -0.95 -12.39
N THR A 35 -10.58 -1.23 -11.62
CA THR A 35 -11.09 -2.59 -11.40
C THR A 35 -11.50 -3.25 -12.72
N ARG A 36 -12.28 -2.54 -13.55
CA ARG A 36 -12.71 -3.05 -14.87
C ARG A 36 -11.52 -3.29 -15.80
N ARG A 37 -10.58 -2.35 -15.85
CA ARG A 37 -9.37 -2.45 -16.68
C ARG A 37 -8.50 -3.65 -16.28
N ARG A 38 -8.31 -3.90 -14.98
CA ARG A 38 -7.55 -5.06 -14.49
C ARG A 38 -8.20 -6.38 -14.92
N ARG A 39 -9.53 -6.48 -14.74
CA ARG A 39 -10.32 -7.64 -15.18
C ARG A 39 -10.19 -7.87 -16.69
N ALA A 40 -10.33 -6.81 -17.49
CA ALA A 40 -10.23 -6.90 -18.96
C ALA A 40 -8.83 -7.34 -19.43
N ASN A 41 -7.77 -6.89 -18.74
CA ASN A 41 -6.39 -7.24 -19.07
C ASN A 41 -5.96 -8.61 -18.50
N GLY A 42 -6.87 -9.37 -17.89
CA GLY A 42 -6.52 -10.62 -17.22
C GLY A 42 -5.48 -10.46 -16.10
N GLN A 43 -5.28 -9.23 -15.61
CA GLN A 43 -4.36 -9.00 -14.51
C GLN A 43 -4.96 -9.71 -13.30
N PRO A 44 -4.21 -10.62 -12.66
CA PRO A 44 -4.73 -11.31 -11.49
C PRO A 44 -5.15 -10.24 -10.50
N ALA A 45 -6.37 -10.37 -9.94
CA ALA A 45 -6.65 -9.74 -8.67
C ALA A 45 -5.45 -10.14 -7.80
N ARG A 46 -4.66 -9.16 -7.31
CA ARG A 46 -3.46 -9.45 -6.54
C ARG A 46 -3.84 -10.57 -5.61
N GLU A 47 -3.23 -11.74 -5.82
CA GLU A 47 -3.56 -12.90 -5.02
C GLU A 47 -3.41 -12.39 -3.60
N ALA A 48 -4.51 -12.37 -2.85
CA ALA A 48 -4.52 -11.82 -1.51
C ALA A 48 -3.63 -12.79 -0.73
N GLY A 49 -2.32 -12.55 -0.79
CA GLY A 49 -1.35 -13.41 -0.15
C GLY A 49 -1.82 -13.53 1.27
N LYS A 50 -1.82 -14.76 1.78
CA LYS A 50 -2.25 -15.06 3.15
C LYS A 50 -1.18 -14.50 4.09
N TYR A 51 -1.16 -13.18 4.22
CA TYR A 51 -0.27 -12.46 5.09
C TYR A 51 -0.97 -12.34 6.44
N THR A 52 -0.27 -12.72 7.49
CA THR A 52 -0.69 -12.37 8.85
C THR A 52 -0.13 -10.97 9.13
N SER A 53 -1.01 -10.02 9.43
CA SER A 53 -0.59 -8.70 9.87
C SER A 53 -0.07 -8.80 11.30
N VAL A 54 1.19 -8.42 11.51
CA VAL A 54 1.81 -8.36 12.84
C VAL A 54 2.09 -6.89 13.17
N PRO A 55 1.67 -6.38 14.35
CA PRO A 55 2.06 -5.05 14.80
C PRO A 55 3.57 -4.88 14.83
N THR A 56 4.06 -3.69 14.47
CA THR A 56 5.50 -3.43 14.38
C THR A 56 6.21 -3.61 15.74
N THR A 57 5.58 -3.18 16.83
CA THR A 57 6.09 -3.40 18.19
C THR A 57 6.17 -4.89 18.56
N ALA A 58 5.13 -5.67 18.27
CA ALA A 58 5.15 -7.11 18.52
C ALA A 58 6.23 -7.84 17.70
N LEU A 59 6.47 -7.42 16.46
CA LEU A 59 7.56 -7.94 15.65
C LEU A 59 8.92 -7.58 16.25
N ALA A 60 9.10 -6.33 16.70
CA ALA A 60 10.33 -5.88 17.34
C ALA A 60 10.63 -6.66 18.62
N ASP A 61 9.64 -6.82 19.50
CA ASP A 61 9.78 -7.59 20.74
C ASP A 61 10.14 -9.05 20.46
N LEU A 62 9.47 -9.69 19.49
CA LEU A 62 9.79 -11.06 19.07
C LEU A 62 11.21 -11.17 18.53
N TYR A 63 11.66 -10.20 17.72
CA TYR A 63 12.98 -10.21 17.12
C TYR A 63 14.09 -9.93 18.15
N LEU A 64 13.90 -8.96 19.05
CA LEU A 64 14.89 -8.59 20.09
C LEU A 64 15.07 -9.68 21.15
N ASN A 65 14.02 -10.47 21.42
CA ASN A 65 14.08 -11.59 22.37
C ASN A 65 14.40 -12.94 21.71
N ALA A 66 14.57 -12.98 20.38
CA ALA A 66 14.94 -14.19 19.67
C ALA A 66 16.41 -14.56 19.88
N SER A 67 16.74 -15.85 19.74
CA SER A 67 18.15 -16.27 19.69
C SER A 67 18.84 -15.69 18.44
N VAL A 68 20.17 -15.54 18.50
CA VAL A 68 20.98 -15.05 17.37
C VAL A 68 20.72 -15.88 16.10
N GLU A 69 20.61 -17.19 16.24
CA GLU A 69 20.30 -18.10 15.12
C GLU A 69 18.92 -17.82 14.51
N ALA A 70 17.92 -17.48 15.33
CA ALA A 70 16.59 -17.16 14.86
C ALA A 70 16.55 -15.79 14.18
N GLN A 71 17.31 -14.81 14.67
CA GLN A 71 17.48 -13.50 14.01
C GLN A 71 18.10 -13.65 12.63
N GLN A 72 19.18 -14.42 12.51
CA GLN A 72 19.85 -14.69 11.23
C GLN A 72 18.91 -15.37 10.22
N ARG A 73 18.09 -16.33 10.65
CA ARG A 73 17.07 -16.94 9.79
C ARG A 73 16.01 -15.93 9.34
N ALA A 74 15.57 -15.05 10.25
CA ALA A 74 14.60 -14.01 9.92
C ALA A 74 15.16 -13.04 8.88
N GLU A 75 16.41 -12.60 9.01
CA GLU A 75 17.09 -11.69 8.06
C GLU A 75 17.31 -12.31 6.67
N GLN A 76 17.52 -13.63 6.59
CA GLN A 76 17.64 -14.31 5.29
C GLN A 76 16.31 -14.33 4.52
N VAL A 77 15.18 -14.34 5.24
CA VAL A 77 13.83 -14.38 4.66
C VAL A 77 13.28 -12.97 4.43
N ILE A 78 13.52 -12.08 5.40
CA ILE A 78 13.05 -10.70 5.38
C ILE A 78 14.13 -9.86 4.73
N ARG A 79 13.85 -9.39 3.51
CA ARG A 79 14.75 -8.48 2.79
C ARG A 79 15.12 -7.27 3.65
N GLU A 80 16.38 -6.86 3.57
CA GLU A 80 16.96 -5.76 4.38
C GLU A 80 16.17 -4.44 4.25
N ASP A 81 15.64 -4.13 3.06
CA ASP A 81 14.81 -2.95 2.81
C ASP A 81 13.52 -2.95 3.67
N VAL A 82 12.95 -4.13 3.91
CA VAL A 82 11.75 -4.30 4.73
C VAL A 82 12.06 -4.17 6.21
N LEU A 83 13.19 -4.72 6.68
CA LEU A 83 13.63 -4.57 8.08
C LEU A 83 13.85 -3.09 8.42
N LYS A 84 14.53 -2.35 7.53
CA LYS A 84 14.74 -0.92 7.70
C LYS A 84 13.43 -0.14 7.82
N LEU A 85 12.47 -0.46 6.95
CA LEU A 85 11.11 0.11 7.01
C LEU A 85 10.39 -0.21 8.33
N ALA A 86 10.58 -1.41 8.88
CA ALA A 86 10.00 -1.80 10.16
C ALA A 86 10.62 -1.01 11.32
N VAL A 87 11.94 -0.81 11.32
CA VAL A 87 12.65 0.02 12.30
C VAL A 87 12.19 1.48 12.24
N ASP A 88 12.20 2.09 11.05
CA ASP A 88 11.75 3.47 10.86
C ASP A 88 10.31 3.71 11.34
N ARG A 89 9.48 2.65 11.27
CA ARG A 89 8.10 2.68 11.75
C ARG A 89 8.02 2.52 13.27
N TYR A 90 8.81 1.62 13.85
CA TYR A 90 8.89 1.45 15.28
C TYR A 90 9.32 2.75 15.96
N ASP A 91 10.37 3.40 15.45
CA ASP A 91 10.88 4.66 16.00
C ASP A 91 9.79 5.75 16.00
N LYS A 92 8.94 5.81 14.97
CA LYS A 92 7.81 6.73 14.91
C LYS A 92 6.65 6.38 15.84
N GLU A 93 6.49 5.11 16.20
CA GLU A 93 5.43 4.64 17.09
C GLU A 93 5.82 4.77 18.57
N VAL A 94 7.13 4.78 18.88
CA VAL A 94 7.66 4.85 20.25
C VAL A 94 8.18 6.24 20.65
N ALA A 95 8.56 7.08 19.68
CA ALA A 95 8.95 8.49 19.92
C ALA A 95 7.75 9.38 20.27
#